data_AF-G0N6J5-F1
#
_entry.id   AF-G0N6J5-F1
#
_cell.length_a   1.000
_cell.length_b   1.000
_cell.length_c   1.000
_cell.angle_alpha   90.00
_cell.angle_beta   90.00
_cell.angle_gamma   90.00
#
_symmetry.space_group_name_H-M   'P 1'
#
loop_
_entity.id
_entity.type
_entity.pdbx_description
1 polymer ?
#
loop_
_entity_poly.entity_id
_entity_poly.type
_entity_poly.pdbx_seq_one_letter_code
_entity_poly.pdbx_strand_id
1 'polypeptide(L)'
;MNSLLYLLLLLAFQRAESSGYLELSFKSDFNLKAVVNVSSSSEDVSPTLIPFHISPNKTETLHKIPINLKDGLTYQLSIFVINQDRLDIDNSTVTASFVPKQGILSPLTVMFPFKGIKINVGCDKQWFGEKCDVFCCSETASRVGKECNALGQLGCPEGKRGLDCGQKIAKTWCKCKNQGKCISSFGKNLREKMQCACPVGFSGAHCEKEVPTIEVMSTYGVDPKKFEIGTAKMLYDSVIDNEMVEVSRPHSSHLLHNLKINDA
;
A
#
# COMPACT_ATOMS: atom_id res chain seq x y z
N MET A 1 -35.33 16.43 -24.60
CA MET A 1 -34.36 16.97 -23.62
C MET A 1 -33.83 15.95 -22.61
N ASN A 2 -34.38 14.73 -22.51
CA ASN A 2 -33.90 13.69 -21.57
C ASN A 2 -32.83 12.74 -22.13
N SER A 3 -32.68 12.63 -23.46
CA SER A 3 -31.69 11.73 -24.09
C SER A 3 -30.25 12.26 -23.97
N LEU A 4 -30.07 13.58 -24.02
CA LEU A 4 -28.75 14.21 -23.85
C LEU A 4 -28.21 14.07 -22.41
N LEU A 5 -29.10 14.12 -21.41
CA LEU A 5 -28.73 13.97 -20.00
C LEU A 5 -28.32 12.52 -19.67
N TYR A 6 -28.99 11.54 -20.28
CA TYR A 6 -28.61 10.12 -20.17
C TYR A 6 -27.30 9.81 -20.89
N LEU A 7 -27.05 10.45 -22.04
CA LEU A 7 -25.78 10.34 -22.77
C LEU A 7 -24.63 10.99 -21.98
N LEU A 8 -24.86 12.14 -21.33
CA LEU A 8 -23.91 12.80 -20.44
C LEU A 8 -23.63 11.97 -19.17
N LEU A 9 -24.65 11.30 -18.60
CA LEU A 9 -24.44 10.36 -17.49
C LEU A 9 -23.64 9.12 -17.93
N LEU A 10 -23.92 8.56 -19.10
CA LEU A 10 -23.17 7.43 -19.66
C LEU A 10 -21.72 7.80 -20.05
N LEU A 11 -21.48 9.03 -20.49
CA LEU A 11 -20.14 9.56 -20.76
C LEU A 11 -19.38 9.90 -19.46
N ALA A 12 -20.08 10.26 -18.38
CA ALA A 12 -19.46 10.47 -17.07
C ALA A 12 -18.91 9.17 -16.45
N PHE A 13 -19.44 8.00 -16.83
CA PHE A 13 -18.93 6.70 -16.38
C PHE A 13 -17.67 6.22 -17.13
N GLN A 14 -17.14 6.99 -18.11
CA GLN A 14 -16.00 6.54 -18.91
C GLN A 14 -14.61 7.06 -18.51
N ARG A 15 -14.42 7.73 -17.37
CA ARG A 15 -13.06 8.13 -16.94
C ARG A 15 -12.82 8.09 -15.44
N ALA A 16 -13.04 6.92 -14.81
CA ALA A 16 -12.18 6.59 -13.69
C ALA A 16 -10.85 6.10 -14.29
N GLU A 17 -9.88 7.00 -14.42
CA GLU A 17 -8.57 6.68 -15.02
C GLU A 17 -7.73 5.72 -14.14
N SER A 18 -8.09 5.59 -12.86
CA SER A 18 -7.61 4.58 -11.90
C SER A 18 -8.44 4.69 -10.61
N SER A 19 -8.79 3.57 -9.96
CA SER A 19 -9.46 3.58 -8.63
C SER A 19 -8.59 2.88 -7.59
N GLY A 20 -7.52 3.57 -7.19
CA GLY A 20 -6.56 3.09 -6.20
C GLY A 20 -6.73 3.77 -4.84
N TYR A 21 -6.24 3.11 -3.80
CA TYR A 21 -6.18 3.68 -2.45
C TYR A 21 -4.85 3.37 -1.76
N LEU A 22 -4.53 4.24 -0.80
CA LEU A 22 -3.51 4.07 0.20
C LEU A 22 -4.19 3.73 1.54
N GLU A 23 -3.78 2.63 2.15
CA GLU A 23 -4.22 2.21 3.48
C GLU A 23 -3.00 2.19 4.40
N LEU A 24 -3.10 2.94 5.49
CA LEU A 24 -2.02 3.13 6.45
C LEU A 24 -2.43 2.51 7.78
N SER A 25 -1.54 1.73 8.38
CA SER A 25 -1.74 1.21 9.73
C SER A 25 -0.52 1.44 10.59
N PHE A 26 -0.73 1.72 11.87
CA PHE A 26 0.29 2.13 12.81
C PHE A 26 0.20 1.33 14.10
N LYS A 27 1.35 1.09 14.74
CA LYS A 27 1.46 0.48 16.06
C LYS A 27 2.51 1.21 16.89
N SER A 28 2.19 1.44 18.16
CA SER A 28 3.05 2.13 19.14
C SER A 28 2.79 1.58 20.54
N ASP A 29 3.77 1.76 21.44
CA ASP A 29 3.63 1.54 22.88
C ASP A 29 3.10 2.79 23.61
N PHE A 30 2.97 3.91 22.92
CA PHE A 30 2.64 5.21 23.50
C PHE A 30 1.29 5.73 23.01
N ASN A 31 0.68 6.60 23.80
CA ASN A 31 -0.44 7.43 23.36
C ASN A 31 0.09 8.54 22.46
N LEU A 32 -0.28 8.49 21.18
CA LEU A 32 0.17 9.45 20.19
C LEU A 32 -1.01 10.24 19.62
N LYS A 33 -0.82 11.55 19.48
CA LYS A 33 -1.63 12.39 18.58
C LYS A 33 -0.86 12.59 17.30
N ALA A 34 -1.46 12.23 16.17
CA ALA A 34 -0.76 12.31 14.91
C ALA A 34 -1.62 12.93 13.81
N VAL A 35 -0.96 13.51 12.82
CA VAL A 35 -1.56 14.00 11.59
C VAL A 35 -0.79 13.41 10.43
N VAL A 36 -1.48 12.64 9.59
CA VAL A 36 -0.93 12.19 8.30
C VAL A 36 -1.19 13.27 7.26
N ASN A 37 -0.15 13.64 6.53
CA ASN A 37 -0.23 14.42 5.31
C ASN A 37 0.21 13.54 4.13
N VAL A 38 -0.67 13.39 3.14
CA VAL A 38 -0.36 12.73 1.87
C VAL A 38 -0.43 13.77 0.78
N SER A 39 0.70 14.06 0.15
CA SER A 39 0.79 14.95 -1.01
C SER A 39 1.33 14.21 -2.24
N SER A 40 1.00 14.73 -3.41
CA SER A 40 1.45 14.21 -4.71
C SER A 40 2.39 15.22 -5.38
N SER A 41 3.25 14.75 -6.26
CA SER A 41 4.06 15.59 -7.15
C SER A 41 3.24 16.30 -8.23
N SER A 42 1.97 15.92 -8.42
CA SER A 42 1.04 16.57 -9.34
C SER A 42 0.28 17.70 -8.63
N GLU A 43 0.32 18.90 -9.20
CA GLU A 43 -0.40 20.07 -8.69
C GLU A 43 -1.93 19.91 -8.72
N ASP A 44 -2.45 19.00 -9.54
CA ASP A 44 -3.89 18.72 -9.67
C ASP A 44 -4.44 17.93 -8.47
N VAL A 45 -3.58 17.35 -7.63
CA VAL A 45 -3.98 16.54 -6.48
C VAL A 45 -3.70 17.29 -5.19
N SER A 46 -4.76 17.78 -4.54
CA SER A 46 -4.65 18.48 -3.27
C SER A 46 -4.12 17.56 -2.16
N PRO A 47 -3.26 18.07 -1.25
CA PRO A 47 -2.81 17.31 -0.09
C PRO A 47 -3.97 16.88 0.81
N THR A 48 -3.89 15.68 1.36
CA THR A 48 -4.88 15.13 2.29
C THR A 48 -4.31 15.10 3.70
N LEU A 49 -4.97 15.80 4.63
CA LEU A 49 -4.60 15.86 6.05
C LEU A 49 -5.59 15.04 6.88
N ILE A 50 -5.07 14.08 7.65
CA ILE A 50 -5.87 13.14 8.44
C ILE A 50 -5.35 13.12 9.87
N PRO A 51 -6.05 13.77 10.82
CA PRO A 51 -5.74 13.64 12.23
C PRO A 51 -6.20 12.27 12.75
N PHE A 52 -5.40 11.66 13.61
CA PHE A 52 -5.72 10.38 14.24
C PHE A 52 -4.99 10.21 15.57
N HIS A 53 -5.44 9.22 16.34
CA HIS A 53 -4.86 8.85 17.62
C HIS A 53 -4.32 7.43 17.54
N ILE A 54 -3.17 7.20 18.18
CA ILE A 54 -2.61 5.86 18.35
C ILE A 54 -2.63 5.52 19.82
N SER A 55 -3.30 4.42 20.16
CA SER A 55 -3.31 3.88 21.51
C SER A 55 -2.22 2.83 21.70
N PRO A 56 -1.61 2.73 22.89
CA PRO A 56 -0.67 1.67 23.22
C PRO A 56 -1.24 0.28 22.93
N ASN A 57 -0.39 -0.61 22.40
CA ASN A 57 -0.70 -2.03 22.16
C ASN A 57 -1.89 -2.30 21.21
N LYS A 58 -2.33 -1.29 20.45
CA LYS A 58 -3.34 -1.44 19.42
C LYS A 58 -2.76 -1.13 18.05
N THR A 59 -3.26 -1.84 17.04
CA THR A 59 -3.05 -1.47 15.65
C THR A 59 -4.17 -0.53 15.24
N GLU A 60 -3.80 0.68 14.85
CA GLU A 60 -4.74 1.67 14.33
C GLU A 60 -4.62 1.74 12.82
N THR A 61 -5.73 1.61 12.11
CA THR A 61 -5.79 1.64 10.64
C THR A 61 -6.63 2.83 10.21
N LEU A 62 -6.06 3.66 9.34
CA LEU A 62 -6.77 4.81 8.78
C LEU A 62 -7.78 4.35 7.72
N HIS A 63 -8.77 5.20 7.48
CA HIS A 63 -9.61 5.06 6.31
C HIS A 63 -8.78 5.11 5.02
N LYS A 64 -9.26 4.41 4.00
CA LYS A 64 -8.62 4.36 2.68
C LYS A 64 -8.55 5.74 2.06
N ILE A 65 -7.33 6.17 1.74
CA ILE A 65 -7.04 7.47 1.14
C ILE A 65 -7.00 7.24 -0.38
N PRO A 66 -7.85 7.90 -1.19
CA PRO A 66 -7.82 7.70 -2.62
C PRO A 66 -6.50 8.20 -3.21
N ILE A 67 -5.87 7.40 -4.07
CA ILE A 67 -4.65 7.75 -4.78
C ILE A 67 -4.72 7.33 -6.26
N ASN A 68 -3.95 8.01 -7.09
CA ASN A 68 -3.77 7.69 -8.50
C ASN A 68 -2.45 6.93 -8.74
N LEU A 69 -2.49 5.85 -9.52
CA LEU A 69 -1.35 4.98 -9.84
C LEU A 69 -0.77 5.22 -11.26
N LYS A 70 -1.00 6.40 -11.85
CA LYS A 70 -0.38 6.80 -13.12
C LYS A 70 1.14 6.81 -13.04
N ASP A 71 1.78 6.44 -14.15
CA ASP A 71 3.24 6.45 -14.27
C ASP A 71 3.79 7.87 -14.08
N GLY A 72 4.94 7.98 -13.42
CA GLY A 72 5.61 9.26 -13.15
C GLY A 72 5.09 10.05 -11.96
N LEU A 73 4.00 9.62 -11.31
CA LEU A 73 3.54 10.21 -10.06
C LEU A 73 4.40 9.73 -8.88
N THR A 74 4.76 10.66 -8.01
CA THR A 74 5.43 10.37 -6.72
C THR A 74 4.59 10.95 -5.60
N TYR A 75 4.44 10.21 -4.50
CA TYR A 75 3.74 10.64 -3.31
C TYR A 75 4.74 10.90 -2.18
N GLN A 76 4.48 11.96 -1.42
CA GLN A 76 5.16 12.25 -0.19
C GLN A 76 4.20 12.03 0.98
N LEU A 77 4.56 11.08 1.85
CA LEU A 77 3.89 10.81 3.11
C LEU A 77 4.65 11.55 4.20
N SER A 78 3.96 12.38 4.98
CA SER A 78 4.52 13.01 6.18
C SER A 78 3.60 12.75 7.35
N ILE A 79 4.14 12.25 8.46
CA ILE A 79 3.39 11.91 9.66
C ILE A 79 3.95 12.77 10.77
N PHE A 80 3.21 13.79 11.17
CA PHE A 80 3.53 14.60 12.33
C PHE A 80 2.96 13.94 13.57
N VAL A 81 3.76 13.78 14.62
CA VAL A 81 3.40 13.03 15.82
C VAL A 81 3.80 13.81 17.06
N ILE A 82 2.88 13.85 18.02
CA ILE A 82 3.09 14.31 19.38
C ILE A 82 2.95 13.10 20.31
N ASN A 83 3.99 12.80 21.07
CA ASN A 83 3.95 11.77 22.08
C ASN A 83 3.38 12.34 23.38
N GLN A 84 2.23 11.83 23.82
CA GLN A 84 1.56 12.33 25.02
C GLN A 84 2.14 11.76 26.32
N ASP A 85 2.86 10.64 26.22
CA ASP A 85 3.45 9.95 27.37
C ASP A 85 4.91 10.36 27.61
N ARG A 86 5.58 10.91 26.59
CA ARG A 86 6.97 11.37 26.61
C ARG A 86 7.07 12.85 26.25
N LEU A 87 6.89 13.71 27.25
CA LEU A 87 6.93 15.16 27.11
C LEU A 87 8.35 15.73 26.96
N ASP A 88 9.38 14.91 27.10
CA ASP A 88 10.79 15.25 26.85
C ASP A 88 11.14 15.28 25.35
N ILE A 89 10.23 14.81 24.49
CA ILE A 89 10.34 14.86 23.03
C ILE A 89 9.18 15.72 22.52
N ASP A 90 9.49 16.89 21.95
CA ASP A 90 8.46 17.88 21.59
C ASP A 90 7.53 17.33 20.50
N ASN A 91 8.12 16.93 19.36
CA ASN A 91 7.39 16.34 18.25
C ASN A 91 8.35 15.50 17.38
N SER A 92 7.77 14.59 16.61
CA SER A 92 8.50 13.85 15.57
C SER A 92 7.76 13.91 14.26
N THR A 93 8.48 14.12 13.17
CA THR A 93 7.96 14.07 11.81
C THR A 93 8.61 12.91 11.07
N VAL A 94 7.81 11.94 10.64
CA VAL A 94 8.25 10.83 9.80
C VAL A 94 7.90 11.13 8.36
N THR A 95 8.85 11.04 7.43
CA THR A 95 8.61 11.29 6.01
C THR A 95 9.01 10.09 5.15
N ALA A 96 8.27 9.89 4.06
CA ALA A 96 8.58 8.89 3.05
C ALA A 96 8.21 9.42 1.67
N SER A 97 9.01 9.07 0.66
CA SER A 97 8.71 9.37 -0.74
C SER A 97 8.67 8.08 -1.55
N PHE A 98 7.63 7.91 -2.36
CA PHE A 98 7.45 6.67 -3.12
C PHE A 98 6.64 6.85 -4.39
N VAL A 99 6.95 6.01 -5.39
CA VAL A 99 6.10 5.81 -6.56
C VAL A 99 5.05 4.77 -6.19
N PRO A 100 3.75 5.06 -6.34
CA PRO A 100 2.70 4.16 -5.90
C PRO A 100 2.71 2.91 -6.78
N LYS A 101 2.84 1.74 -6.15
CA LYS A 101 2.74 0.45 -6.81
C LYS A 101 1.86 -0.44 -5.96
N GLN A 102 0.94 -1.15 -6.60
CA GLN A 102 0.06 -2.08 -5.90
C GLN A 102 0.88 -3.06 -5.05
N GLY A 103 0.48 -3.22 -3.78
CA GLY A 103 1.13 -4.09 -2.81
C GLY A 103 1.54 -3.38 -1.53
N ILE A 104 2.30 -4.09 -0.70
CA ILE A 104 2.79 -3.59 0.58
C ILE A 104 4.15 -2.94 0.39
N LEU A 105 4.20 -1.64 0.70
CA LEU A 105 5.36 -0.77 0.57
C LEU A 105 6.03 -0.48 1.91
N SER A 106 5.56 -1.08 3.00
CA SER A 106 6.03 -0.84 4.37
C SER A 106 7.57 -0.80 4.49
N PRO A 107 8.13 0.11 5.32
CA PRO A 107 9.55 0.10 5.60
C PRO A 107 9.95 -1.17 6.37
N LEU A 108 11.20 -1.61 6.23
CA LEU A 108 11.71 -2.76 6.99
C LEU A 108 11.92 -2.44 8.47
N THR A 109 12.25 -1.18 8.75
CA THR A 109 12.56 -0.69 10.09
C THR A 109 11.76 0.57 10.35
N VAL A 110 11.48 0.83 11.61
CA VAL A 110 10.81 2.05 12.08
C VAL A 110 11.63 2.66 13.21
N MET A 111 11.34 3.90 13.52
CA MET A 111 11.98 4.63 14.61
C MET A 111 10.93 5.03 15.64
N PHE A 112 11.40 5.43 16.82
CA PHE A 112 10.55 5.97 17.87
C PHE A 112 9.60 7.05 17.33
N PRO A 113 8.35 7.17 17.77
CA PRO A 113 7.68 6.34 18.77
C PRO A 113 6.98 5.10 18.18
N PHE A 114 7.22 4.76 16.91
CA PHE A 114 6.54 3.66 16.25
C PHE A 114 7.25 2.31 16.48
N LYS A 115 6.44 1.26 16.60
CA LYS A 115 6.86 -0.15 16.49
C LYS A 115 6.40 -0.80 15.20
N GLY A 116 5.38 -0.23 14.58
CA GLY A 116 4.82 -0.75 13.35
C GLY A 116 4.30 0.36 12.45
N ILE A 117 4.69 0.30 11.17
CA ILE A 117 4.10 1.11 10.10
C ILE A 117 3.81 0.19 8.93
N LYS A 118 2.53 0.04 8.57
CA LYS A 118 2.12 -0.68 7.37
C LYS A 118 1.58 0.29 6.34
N ILE A 119 2.12 0.19 5.12
CA ILE A 119 1.73 0.99 3.97
C ILE A 119 1.28 0.04 2.87
N ASN A 120 0.00 0.07 2.55
CA ASN A 120 -0.61 -0.79 1.55
C ASN A 120 -1.23 0.06 0.44
N VAL A 121 -0.84 -0.19 -0.80
CA VAL A 121 -1.46 0.40 -1.99
C VAL A 121 -2.34 -0.67 -2.62
N GLY A 122 -3.65 -0.42 -2.65
CA GLY A 122 -4.64 -1.37 -3.15
C GLY A 122 -5.56 -0.75 -4.19
N CYS A 123 -6.41 -1.59 -4.78
CA CYS A 123 -7.45 -1.19 -5.71
C CYS A 123 -8.83 -1.27 -5.04
N ASP A 124 -9.69 -0.30 -5.33
CA ASP A 124 -11.08 -0.31 -4.87
C ASP A 124 -11.83 -1.57 -5.33
N LYS A 125 -12.98 -1.81 -4.70
CA LYS A 125 -13.83 -2.96 -5.05
C LYS A 125 -14.14 -2.92 -6.55
N GLN A 126 -14.03 -4.09 -7.21
CA GLN A 126 -14.21 -4.27 -8.67
C GLN A 126 -13.13 -3.64 -9.56
N TRP A 127 -12.10 -3.01 -9.00
CA TRP A 127 -10.94 -2.51 -9.74
C TRP A 127 -9.71 -3.36 -9.47
N PHE A 128 -8.91 -3.58 -10.51
CA PHE A 128 -7.80 -4.52 -10.50
C PHE A 128 -6.69 -4.07 -11.46
N GLY A 129 -5.67 -4.90 -11.58
CA GLY A 129 -4.47 -4.61 -12.37
C GLY A 129 -3.47 -3.80 -11.58
N GLU A 130 -2.23 -3.75 -12.08
CA GLU A 130 -1.10 -3.11 -11.38
C GLU A 130 -1.32 -1.60 -11.13
N LYS A 131 -2.21 -0.98 -11.92
CA LYS A 131 -2.58 0.45 -11.85
C LYS A 131 -4.00 0.70 -11.37
N CYS A 132 -4.73 -0.34 -10.94
CA CYS A 132 -6.13 -0.24 -10.55
C CYS A 132 -7.03 0.38 -11.62
N ASP A 133 -6.75 0.08 -12.89
CA ASP A 133 -7.40 0.62 -14.09
C ASP A 133 -8.23 -0.43 -14.84
N VAL A 134 -8.25 -1.68 -14.35
CA VAL A 134 -9.04 -2.77 -14.93
C VAL A 134 -10.30 -2.99 -14.11
N PHE A 135 -11.44 -2.59 -14.66
CA PHE A 135 -12.75 -2.85 -14.05
C PHE A 135 -13.23 -4.27 -14.35
N CYS A 136 -13.65 -5.00 -13.31
CA CYS A 136 -14.33 -6.28 -13.42
C CYS A 136 -15.48 -6.41 -12.42
N CYS A 137 -16.69 -6.55 -12.95
CA CYS A 137 -17.91 -6.71 -12.16
C CYS A 137 -18.10 -8.17 -11.73
N SER A 138 -17.93 -8.44 -10.43
CA SER A 138 -18.01 -9.78 -9.85
C SER A 138 -19.39 -10.41 -10.03
N GLU A 139 -20.46 -9.62 -9.97
CA GLU A 139 -21.84 -10.07 -10.15
C GLU A 139 -22.06 -10.59 -11.59
N THR A 140 -21.56 -9.86 -12.59
CA THR A 140 -21.64 -10.28 -14.00
C THR A 140 -20.77 -11.50 -14.26
N ALA A 141 -19.56 -11.56 -13.68
CA ALA A 141 -18.68 -12.73 -13.78
C ALA A 141 -19.37 -13.99 -13.24
N SER A 142 -20.00 -13.88 -12.06
CA SER A 142 -20.67 -15.00 -11.40
C SER A 142 -21.83 -15.55 -12.22
N ARG A 143 -22.58 -14.69 -12.93
CA ARG A 143 -23.69 -15.10 -13.81
C ARG A 143 -23.27 -16.01 -14.96
N VAL A 144 -22.02 -15.94 -15.38
CA VAL A 144 -21.45 -16.79 -16.44
C VAL A 144 -20.55 -17.90 -15.87
N GLY A 145 -20.65 -18.18 -14.56
CA GLY A 145 -19.86 -19.21 -13.89
C GLY A 145 -18.37 -18.89 -13.80
N LYS A 146 -18.01 -17.60 -13.77
CA LYS A 146 -16.64 -17.09 -13.70
C LYS A 146 -16.45 -16.18 -12.48
N GLU A 147 -15.21 -15.81 -12.22
CA GLU A 147 -14.83 -14.85 -11.19
C GLU A 147 -13.92 -13.76 -11.77
N CYS A 148 -13.87 -12.60 -11.12
CA CYS A 148 -12.85 -11.61 -11.40
C CYS A 148 -11.56 -12.04 -10.71
N ASN A 149 -10.56 -12.43 -11.50
CA ASN A 149 -9.28 -12.84 -10.95
C ASN A 149 -8.45 -11.61 -10.48
N ALA A 150 -7.28 -11.86 -9.88
CA ALA A 150 -6.41 -10.81 -9.34
C ALA A 150 -5.95 -9.76 -10.38
N LEU A 151 -6.05 -10.06 -11.68
CA LEU A 151 -5.69 -9.17 -12.78
C LEU A 151 -6.90 -8.40 -13.34
N GLY A 152 -8.10 -8.58 -12.76
CA GLY A 152 -9.34 -7.98 -13.26
C GLY A 152 -9.90 -8.65 -14.50
N GLN A 153 -9.47 -9.87 -14.80
CA GLN A 153 -9.94 -10.62 -15.95
C GLN A 153 -10.95 -11.67 -15.49
N LEU A 154 -11.90 -12.01 -16.36
CA LEU A 154 -12.75 -13.17 -16.12
C LEU A 154 -11.86 -14.40 -16.02
N GLY A 155 -12.05 -15.20 -14.98
CA GLY A 155 -11.29 -16.40 -14.72
C GLY A 155 -12.18 -17.49 -14.14
N CYS A 156 -11.61 -18.68 -14.02
CA CYS A 156 -12.24 -19.74 -13.24
C CYS A 156 -11.90 -19.61 -11.75
N PRO A 157 -12.73 -20.20 -10.87
CA PRO A 157 -12.40 -20.31 -9.45
C PRO A 157 -11.02 -20.95 -9.23
N GLU A 158 -10.42 -20.70 -8.06
CA GLU A 158 -9.05 -21.12 -7.77
C GLU A 158 -8.79 -22.59 -8.11
N GLY A 159 -7.70 -22.84 -8.86
CA GLY A 159 -7.28 -24.18 -9.27
C GLY A 159 -8.08 -24.80 -10.42
N LYS A 160 -9.05 -24.08 -11.01
CA LYS A 160 -9.86 -24.54 -12.14
C LYS A 160 -9.57 -23.78 -13.43
N ARG A 161 -9.89 -24.39 -14.57
CA ARG A 161 -9.71 -23.87 -15.93
C ARG A 161 -10.74 -24.45 -16.90
N GLY A 162 -10.73 -23.96 -18.14
CA GLY A 162 -11.65 -24.35 -19.20
C GLY A 162 -12.87 -23.43 -19.30
N LEU A 163 -13.54 -23.46 -20.45
CA LEU A 163 -14.71 -22.61 -20.71
C LEU A 163 -15.86 -22.85 -19.70
N ASP A 164 -15.97 -24.05 -19.16
CA ASP A 164 -16.94 -24.45 -18.13
C ASP A 164 -16.35 -24.48 -16.70
N CYS A 165 -15.07 -24.16 -16.54
CA CYS A 165 -14.32 -24.34 -15.29
C CYS A 165 -14.35 -25.78 -14.74
N GLY A 166 -14.54 -26.79 -15.58
CA GLY A 166 -14.56 -28.19 -15.15
C GLY A 166 -13.17 -28.82 -14.97
N GLN A 167 -12.14 -28.22 -15.56
CA GLN A 167 -10.80 -28.81 -15.63
C GLN A 167 -9.91 -28.26 -14.52
N LYS A 168 -8.97 -29.06 -14.02
CA LYS A 168 -8.00 -28.62 -13.01
C LYS A 168 -6.77 -27.97 -13.66
N ILE A 169 -6.22 -26.96 -12.99
CA ILE A 169 -4.95 -26.35 -13.36
C ILE A 169 -3.81 -27.30 -12.95
N ALA A 170 -3.01 -27.75 -13.91
CA ALA A 170 -1.80 -28.50 -13.60
C ALA A 170 -0.62 -27.55 -13.33
N LYS A 171 0.26 -27.92 -12.39
CA LYS A 171 1.42 -27.11 -11.99
C LYS A 171 2.35 -26.74 -13.14
N THR A 172 2.37 -27.51 -14.23
CA THR A 172 3.22 -27.28 -15.40
C THR A 172 2.75 -26.11 -16.29
N TRP A 173 1.53 -25.62 -16.12
CA TRP A 173 0.95 -24.60 -17.00
C TRP A 173 1.46 -23.19 -16.73
N CYS A 174 1.86 -22.90 -15.48
CA CYS A 174 2.52 -21.64 -15.13
C CYS A 174 3.85 -21.91 -14.43
N LYS A 175 4.86 -21.10 -14.75
CA LYS A 175 6.17 -21.13 -14.07
C LYS A 175 6.26 -20.11 -12.94
N CYS A 176 5.19 -19.98 -12.14
CA CYS A 176 5.15 -19.00 -11.06
C CYS A 176 6.23 -19.27 -10.00
N LYS A 177 6.88 -18.20 -9.54
CA LYS A 177 7.89 -18.15 -8.48
C LYS A 177 7.27 -17.60 -7.22
N ASN A 178 8.03 -17.64 -6.12
CA ASN A 178 7.66 -17.02 -4.84
C ASN A 178 6.23 -17.34 -4.38
N GLN A 179 5.81 -18.60 -4.54
CA GLN A 179 4.48 -19.09 -4.18
C GLN A 179 3.31 -18.48 -4.98
N GLY A 180 3.59 -17.89 -6.15
CA GLY A 180 2.56 -17.42 -7.08
C GLY A 180 1.60 -18.53 -7.52
N LYS A 181 0.32 -18.16 -7.61
CA LYS A 181 -0.76 -19.07 -8.00
C LYS A 181 -0.99 -19.00 -9.50
N CYS A 182 -1.09 -20.15 -10.16
CA CYS A 182 -1.49 -20.22 -11.55
C CYS A 182 -3.01 -20.02 -11.64
N ILE A 183 -3.44 -19.02 -12.39
CA ILE A 183 -4.84 -18.64 -12.56
C ILE A 183 -5.22 -18.68 -14.04
N SER A 184 -6.49 -18.98 -14.30
CA SER A 184 -7.10 -18.87 -15.63
C SER A 184 -7.62 -17.46 -15.85
N SER A 185 -7.38 -16.94 -17.06
CA SER A 185 -7.84 -15.64 -17.52
C SER A 185 -8.43 -15.74 -18.91
N PHE A 186 -9.57 -15.09 -19.15
CA PHE A 186 -10.24 -15.03 -20.44
C PHE A 186 -10.15 -13.62 -21.01
N GLY A 187 -9.59 -13.51 -22.21
CA GLY A 187 -9.62 -12.26 -22.99
C GLY A 187 -10.98 -12.01 -23.65
N LYS A 188 -11.11 -10.88 -24.35
CA LYS A 188 -12.34 -10.48 -25.06
C LYS A 188 -12.90 -11.54 -26.02
N ASN A 189 -12.04 -12.40 -26.58
CA ASN A 189 -12.43 -13.45 -27.52
C ASN A 189 -12.67 -14.82 -26.83
N LEU A 190 -12.87 -14.84 -25.51
CA LEU A 190 -12.99 -16.06 -24.69
C LEU A 190 -11.81 -17.04 -24.84
N ARG A 191 -10.67 -16.55 -25.32
CA ARG A 191 -9.43 -17.33 -25.34
C ARG A 191 -8.86 -17.38 -23.94
N GLU A 192 -8.78 -18.59 -23.40
CA GLU A 192 -8.15 -18.86 -22.11
C GLU A 192 -6.64 -18.64 -22.19
N LYS A 193 -6.10 -17.98 -21.18
CA LYS A 193 -4.66 -17.82 -20.93
C LYS A 193 -4.39 -18.14 -19.47
N MET A 194 -3.31 -18.89 -19.22
CA MET A 194 -2.82 -19.12 -17.88
C MET A 194 -1.81 -18.05 -17.49
N GLN A 195 -1.96 -17.50 -16.30
CA GLN A 195 -1.13 -16.42 -15.77
C GLN A 195 -0.82 -16.64 -14.29
N CYS A 196 0.20 -15.96 -13.79
CA CYS A 196 0.52 -15.97 -12.36
C CYS A 196 -0.21 -14.84 -11.64
N ALA A 197 -0.92 -15.18 -10.57
CA ALA A 197 -1.34 -14.23 -9.54
C ALA A 197 -0.26 -14.22 -8.46
N CYS A 198 0.36 -13.05 -8.26
CA CYS A 198 1.47 -12.91 -7.34
C CYS A 198 0.99 -12.68 -5.90
N PRO A 199 1.63 -13.32 -4.91
CA PRO A 199 1.34 -13.02 -3.53
C PRO A 199 1.88 -11.63 -3.18
N VAL A 200 1.46 -11.17 -2.01
CA VAL A 200 1.86 -9.88 -1.47
C VAL A 200 3.39 -9.73 -1.46
N GLY A 201 3.86 -8.56 -1.92
CA GLY A 201 5.27 -8.20 -2.00
C GLY A 201 6.03 -8.76 -3.21
N PHE A 202 5.36 -9.45 -4.14
CA PHE A 202 5.96 -9.92 -5.38
C PHE A 202 5.20 -9.44 -6.62
N SER A 203 5.91 -9.26 -7.73
CA SER A 203 5.37 -8.82 -9.02
C SER A 203 6.13 -9.48 -10.19
N GLY A 204 5.70 -9.18 -11.42
CA GLY A 204 6.26 -9.76 -12.65
C GLY A 204 5.40 -10.89 -13.20
N ALA A 205 5.67 -11.29 -14.46
CA ALA A 205 4.85 -12.26 -15.19
C ALA A 205 4.84 -13.65 -14.53
N HIS A 206 5.88 -13.95 -13.74
CA HIS A 206 6.04 -15.17 -12.98
C HIS A 206 6.24 -14.90 -11.50
N CYS A 207 5.91 -13.71 -10.99
CA CYS A 207 6.11 -13.34 -9.58
C CYS A 207 7.58 -13.41 -9.14
N GLU A 208 8.49 -13.19 -10.08
CA GLU A 208 9.93 -13.31 -9.90
C GLU A 208 10.59 -12.06 -9.30
N LYS A 209 9.87 -10.93 -9.25
CA LYS A 209 10.39 -9.64 -8.78
C LYS A 209 9.82 -9.33 -7.41
N GLU A 210 10.65 -8.82 -6.51
CA GLU A 210 10.17 -8.26 -5.24
C GLU A 210 9.66 -6.84 -5.45
N VAL A 211 8.57 -6.50 -4.76
CA VAL A 211 8.08 -5.12 -4.68
C VAL A 211 8.98 -4.35 -3.71
N PRO A 212 9.57 -3.21 -4.11
CA PRO A 212 10.49 -2.48 -3.24
C PRO A 212 9.80 -2.01 -1.95
N THR A 213 10.52 -2.08 -0.84
CA THR A 213 10.16 -1.36 0.39
C THR A 213 10.47 0.10 0.21
N ILE A 214 9.80 0.95 0.96
CA ILE A 214 10.18 2.37 1.05
C ILE A 214 11.07 2.59 2.26
N GLU A 215 11.90 3.62 2.18
CA GLU A 215 12.63 4.13 3.33
C GLU A 215 11.81 5.23 4.00
N VAL A 216 11.84 5.27 5.33
CA VAL A 216 11.24 6.33 6.12
C VAL A 216 12.35 7.10 6.81
N MET A 217 12.28 8.43 6.74
CA MET A 217 13.16 9.33 7.48
C MET A 217 12.40 9.86 8.69
N SER A 218 13.07 10.01 9.83
CA SER A 218 12.46 10.62 11.02
C SER A 218 13.26 11.82 11.47
N THR A 219 12.52 12.90 11.71
CA THR A 219 13.03 14.16 12.26
C THR A 219 12.41 14.40 13.62
N TYR A 220 13.23 14.66 14.63
CA TYR A 220 12.77 14.94 15.99
C TYR A 220 13.03 16.40 16.35
N GLY A 221 12.01 17.08 16.86
CA GLY A 221 12.16 18.32 17.60
C GLY A 221 12.53 18.00 19.05
N VAL A 222 13.60 18.62 19.53
CA VAL A 222 14.13 18.42 20.89
C VAL A 222 14.21 19.78 21.59
N ASP A 223 13.69 19.88 22.82
CA ASP A 223 13.86 21.06 23.66
C ASP A 223 15.23 20.97 24.34
N PRO A 224 16.24 21.78 23.94
CA PRO A 224 17.60 21.66 24.45
C PRO A 224 17.71 21.89 25.97
N LYS A 225 16.69 22.47 26.61
CA LYS A 225 16.65 22.65 28.08
C LYS A 225 16.15 21.42 28.84
N LYS A 226 15.47 20.50 28.15
CA LYS A 226 14.91 19.26 28.71
C LYS A 226 15.55 17.99 28.13
N PHE A 227 16.33 18.14 27.07
CA PHE A 227 16.92 17.05 26.33
C PHE A 227 18.17 16.51 27.04
N GLU A 228 18.00 15.42 27.80
CA GLU A 228 19.11 14.72 28.45
C GLU A 228 19.89 13.82 27.46
N ILE A 229 21.17 13.59 27.75
CA ILE A 229 22.05 12.69 26.96
C ILE A 229 21.44 11.29 26.81
N GLY A 230 20.70 10.82 27.82
CA GLY A 230 19.99 9.54 27.77
C GLY A 230 18.90 9.49 26.69
N THR A 231 18.15 10.58 26.50
CA THR A 231 17.11 10.68 25.46
C THR A 231 17.74 10.76 24.07
N ALA A 232 18.86 11.48 23.92
CA ALA A 232 19.60 11.50 22.66
C ALA A 232 20.06 10.09 22.26
N LYS A 233 20.70 9.37 23.19
CA LYS A 233 21.14 7.99 22.97
C LYS A 233 19.96 7.08 22.61
N MET A 234 18.84 7.20 23.33
CA MET A 234 17.63 6.45 23.03
C MET A 234 17.14 6.69 21.59
N LEU A 235 17.11 7.93 21.11
CA LEU A 235 16.66 8.25 19.75
C LEU A 235 17.62 7.70 18.67
N TYR A 236 18.93 7.82 18.88
CA TYR A 236 19.93 7.23 17.98
C TYR A 236 19.84 5.70 17.93
N ASP A 237 19.55 5.06 19.07
CA ASP A 237 19.40 3.60 19.18
C ASP A 237 17.97 3.12 18.84
N SER A 238 17.05 4.02 18.47
CA SER A 238 15.61 3.69 18.33
C SER A 238 15.21 3.03 17.03
N VAL A 239 16.15 2.80 16.11
CA VAL A 239 15.85 2.09 14.86
C VAL A 239 15.63 0.62 15.19
N ILE A 240 14.39 0.18 15.06
CA ILE A 240 13.97 -1.18 15.34
C ILE A 240 13.31 -1.81 14.12
N ASP A 241 13.23 -3.14 14.11
CA ASP A 241 12.48 -3.86 13.09
C ASP A 241 11.00 -3.49 13.13
N ASN A 242 10.43 -3.30 11.94
CA ASN A 242 9.01 -3.00 11.82
C ASN A 242 8.18 -4.27 12.08
N GLU A 243 7.42 -4.28 13.17
CA GLU A 243 6.58 -5.41 13.58
C GLU A 243 5.44 -5.72 12.58
N MET A 244 5.19 -4.84 11.62
CA MET A 244 4.12 -4.96 10.63
C MET A 244 4.62 -5.34 9.22
N VAL A 245 5.84 -5.89 9.12
CA VAL A 245 6.38 -6.44 7.87
C VAL A 245 5.78 -7.80 7.58
N GLU A 246 5.01 -7.90 6.49
CA GLU A 246 4.37 -9.15 6.06
C GLU A 246 5.26 -10.01 5.14
N VAL A 247 6.27 -9.40 4.52
CA VAL A 247 7.19 -10.10 3.61
C VAL A 247 8.56 -10.15 4.27
N SER A 248 8.98 -11.34 4.69
CA SER A 248 10.33 -11.56 5.22
C SER A 248 11.36 -11.24 4.13
N ARG A 249 12.28 -10.31 4.41
CA ARG A 249 13.38 -9.93 3.52
C ARG A 249 14.70 -10.06 4.26
N PRO A 250 15.79 -10.49 3.60
CA PRO A 250 17.11 -10.43 4.23
C PRO A 250 17.46 -8.98 4.52
N HIS A 251 17.73 -8.66 5.79
CA HIS A 251 18.12 -7.32 6.23
C HIS A 251 19.32 -6.81 5.43
N SER A 252 19.17 -5.67 4.75
CA SER A 252 20.33 -4.89 4.31
C SER A 252 20.76 -3.99 5.46
N SER A 253 22.07 -3.88 5.68
CA SER A 253 22.70 -3.24 6.84
C SER A 253 22.65 -1.71 6.86
N HIS A 254 21.69 -1.07 6.19
CA HIS A 254 21.60 0.39 6.10
C HIS A 254 20.64 0.96 7.16
N LEU A 255 20.97 0.73 8.44
CA LEU A 255 20.09 1.06 9.58
C LEU A 255 20.20 2.52 10.08
N LEU A 256 21.25 3.27 9.73
CA LEU A 256 21.57 4.53 10.44
C LEU A 256 21.50 5.83 9.60
N HIS A 257 21.21 5.78 8.29
CA HIS A 257 21.22 6.99 7.45
C HIS A 257 19.92 7.82 7.50
N ASN A 258 18.89 7.33 8.19
CA ASN A 258 17.53 7.87 8.09
C ASN A 258 17.09 8.74 9.29
N LEU A 259 18.00 8.99 10.24
CA LEU A 259 17.75 9.84 11.40
C LEU A 259 18.28 11.25 11.16
N LYS A 260 17.43 12.27 11.36
CA LYS A 260 17.83 13.67 11.46
C LYS A 260 17.35 14.23 12.80
N ILE A 261 18.25 14.78 13.59
CA ILE A 261 17.88 15.55 14.79
C ILE A 261 18.07 17.01 14.41
N ASN A 262 16.99 17.79 14.48
CA ASN A 262 17.09 19.22 14.25
C ASN A 262 17.31 19.90 15.61
N ASP A 263 18.48 20.51 15.79
CA ASP A 263 18.69 21.45 16.88
C ASP A 263 17.87 22.71 16.57
N ALA A 264 16.99 23.11 17.48
CA ALA A 264 16.24 24.36 17.40
C ALA A 264 17.13 25.57 17.75
#